data_AF-A0AAQ4F272-F1
#
_entry.id   AF-A0AAQ4F272-F1
#
_cell.length_a   1.000
_cell.length_b   1.000
_cell.length_c   1.000
_cell.angle_alpha   90.00
_cell.angle_beta   90.00
_cell.angle_gamma   90.00
#
_symmetry.space_group_name_H-M   'P 1'
#
loop_
_entity.id
_entity.type
_entity.pdbx_description
1 polymer ?
#
loop_
_entity_poly.entity_id
_entity_poly.type
_entity_poly.pdbx_seq_one_letter_code
_entity_poly.pdbx_strand_id
1 'polypeptide(L)'
;MGALGGAAMGALAIWSLRLAPQSQSSNTFLHIALTYATFCLLEVMGTSGVDGVVAFTLVTTSHRLVACTELEGLLHKYWSAIYDVSGFLALFMSSLYAGELLFIFARRSILSQARQLPP
;
A
#
# COMPACT_ATOMS: atom_id res chain seq x y z
N MET A 1 22.29 -28.22 -8.38
CA MET A 1 22.65 -27.69 -7.03
C MET A 1 22.81 -26.16 -7.03
N GLY A 2 23.36 -25.55 -8.09
CA GLY A 2 23.52 -24.08 -8.18
C GLY A 2 22.24 -23.26 -7.92
N ALA A 3 21.09 -23.69 -8.47
CA ALA A 3 19.80 -23.02 -8.24
C ALA A 3 19.36 -22.99 -6.76
N LEU A 4 19.59 -24.06 -6.00
CA LEU A 4 19.25 -24.10 -4.57
C LEU A 4 20.14 -23.16 -3.76
N GLY A 5 21.44 -23.13 -4.08
CA GLY A 5 22.38 -22.18 -3.45
C GLY A 5 22.04 -20.73 -3.80
N GLY A 6 21.66 -20.46 -5.05
CA GLY A 6 21.17 -19.16 -5.49
C GLY A 6 19.91 -18.71 -4.76
N ALA A 7 18.93 -19.60 -4.60
CA ALA A 7 17.70 -19.32 -3.86
C ALA A 7 17.97 -19.03 -2.38
N ALA A 8 18.85 -19.79 -1.73
CA ALA A 8 19.24 -19.57 -0.34
C ALA A 8 19.94 -18.21 -0.15
N MET A 9 20.86 -17.85 -1.05
CA MET A 9 21.50 -16.54 -1.06
C MET A 9 20.49 -15.41 -1.30
N GLY A 10 19.48 -15.63 -2.14
CA GLY A 10 18.39 -14.67 -2.38
C GLY A 10 17.55 -14.43 -1.12
N ALA A 11 17.23 -15.49 -0.38
CA ALA A 11 16.51 -15.38 0.88
C ALA A 11 17.33 -14.64 1.97
N LEU A 12 18.63 -14.92 2.06
CA LEU A 12 19.54 -14.21 2.97
C LEU A 12 19.67 -12.73 2.60
N ALA A 13 19.73 -12.41 1.30
CA ALA A 13 19.74 -11.04 0.80
C ALA A 13 18.50 -10.27 1.26
N ILE A 14 17.31 -10.85 1.06
CA ILE A 14 16.04 -10.27 1.53
C ILE A 14 16.06 -10.06 3.03
N TRP A 15 16.55 -11.03 3.80
CA TRP A 15 16.58 -10.93 5.26
C TRP A 15 17.52 -9.81 5.73
N SER A 16 18.69 -9.68 5.10
CA SER A 16 19.62 -8.58 5.39
C SER A 16 19.02 -7.19 5.10
N LEU A 17 18.27 -7.06 4.01
CA LEU A 17 17.57 -5.83 3.64
C LEU A 17 16.42 -5.48 4.61
N ARG A 18 15.80 -6.49 5.25
CA ARG A 18 14.80 -6.26 6.30
C ARG A 18 15.42 -5.76 7.61
N LEU A 19 16.64 -6.19 7.93
CA LEU A 19 17.33 -5.82 9.18
C LEU A 19 17.93 -4.41 9.11
N ALA A 20 18.36 -3.97 7.92
CA ALA A 20 18.96 -2.66 7.71
C ALA A 20 18.28 -1.96 6.53
N PRO A 21 17.16 -1.23 6.76
CA PRO A 21 16.50 -0.48 5.70
C PRO A 21 17.44 0.63 5.20
N GLN A 22 17.95 0.48 3.97
CA GLN A 22 18.78 1.49 3.31
C GLN A 22 18.01 2.30 2.27
N SER A 23 18.62 3.39 1.83
CA SER A 23 18.14 4.19 0.70
C SER A 23 18.10 3.36 -0.59
N GLN A 24 17.22 3.75 -1.52
CA GLN A 24 16.98 3.02 -2.77
C GLN A 24 18.25 2.85 -3.62
N SER A 25 19.13 3.84 -3.64
CA SER A 25 20.43 3.76 -4.34
C SER A 25 21.34 2.72 -3.69
N SER A 26 21.46 2.74 -2.36
CA SER A 26 22.28 1.81 -1.59
C SER A 26 21.81 0.36 -1.73
N ASN A 27 20.49 0.14 -1.73
CA ASN A 27 19.90 -1.19 -1.99
C ASN A 27 20.26 -1.73 -3.38
N THR A 28 20.32 -0.86 -4.40
CA THR A 28 20.65 -1.28 -5.77
C THR A 28 22.11 -1.73 -5.88
N PHE A 29 23.03 -0.98 -5.27
CA PHE A 29 24.45 -1.35 -5.21
C PHE A 29 24.66 -2.66 -4.44
N LEU A 30 24.02 -2.80 -3.29
CA LEU A 30 24.11 -4.00 -2.45
C LEU A 30 23.55 -5.23 -3.18
N HIS A 31 22.46 -5.06 -3.93
CA HIS A 31 21.89 -6.12 -4.74
C HIS A 31 22.81 -6.57 -5.89
N ILE A 32 23.47 -5.63 -6.58
CA ILE A 32 24.47 -5.95 -7.61
C ILE A 32 25.66 -6.70 -7.00
N ALA A 33 26.18 -6.23 -5.87
CA ALA A 33 27.28 -6.85 -5.16
C ALA A 33 26.95 -8.29 -4.71
N LEU A 34 25.76 -8.51 -4.13
CA LEU A 34 25.30 -9.84 -3.73
C LEU A 34 25.09 -10.78 -4.91
N THR A 35 24.65 -10.26 -6.06
CA THR A 35 24.47 -11.06 -7.29
C THR A 35 25.83 -11.60 -7.75
N TYR A 36 26.84 -10.72 -7.81
CA TYR A 36 28.21 -11.12 -8.16
C TYR A 36 28.83 -12.07 -7.13
N ALA A 37 28.62 -11.81 -5.84
CA ALA A 37 29.10 -12.70 -4.78
C ALA A 37 28.50 -14.10 -4.90
N THR A 38 27.20 -14.19 -5.21
CA THR A 38 26.50 -15.47 -5.41
C THR A 38 27.07 -16.24 -6.59
N PHE A 39 27.35 -15.57 -7.70
CA PHE A 39 28.04 -16.17 -8.85
C PHE A 39 29.39 -16.76 -8.46
N CYS A 40 30.26 -15.96 -7.85
CA CYS A 40 31.61 -16.39 -7.47
C CYS A 40 31.59 -17.55 -6.47
N LEU A 41 30.72 -17.51 -5.46
CA LEU A 41 30.62 -18.57 -4.45
C LEU A 41 30.21 -19.91 -5.08
N LEU A 42 29.28 -19.89 -6.02
CA LEU A 42 28.78 -21.11 -6.65
C LEU A 42 29.77 -21.70 -7.64
N GLU A 43 30.49 -20.86 -8.39
CA GLU A 43 31.60 -21.27 -9.25
C GLU A 43 32.73 -21.92 -8.43
N VAL A 44 33.09 -21.34 -7.28
CA VAL A 44 34.10 -21.92 -6.36
C VAL A 44 33.64 -23.28 -5.82
N MET A 45 32.34 -23.47 -5.62
CA MET A 45 31.77 -24.75 -5.19
C MET A 45 31.64 -25.78 -6.32
N GLY A 46 32.11 -25.48 -7.54
CA GLY A 46 32.02 -26.38 -8.69
C GLY A 46 30.59 -26.56 -9.21
N THR A 47 29.71 -25.59 -8.93
CA THR A 47 28.33 -25.56 -9.41
C THR A 47 28.12 -24.42 -10.39
N SER A 48 27.14 -24.53 -11.29
CA SER A 48 26.81 -23.45 -12.23
C SER A 48 26.44 -22.16 -11.48
N GLY A 49 27.32 -21.16 -11.53
CA GLY A 49 27.07 -19.85 -10.93
C GLY A 49 25.95 -19.11 -11.65
N VAL A 50 25.80 -19.34 -12.96
CA VAL A 50 24.73 -18.76 -13.78
C VAL A 50 23.36 -19.20 -13.29
N ASP A 51 23.15 -20.51 -13.09
CA ASP A 51 21.88 -21.05 -12.59
C ASP A 51 21.52 -20.50 -11.21
N GLY A 52 22.55 -20.27 -10.38
CA GLY A 52 22.39 -19.66 -9.07
C GLY A 52 22.00 -18.19 -9.14
N VAL A 53 22.59 -17.41 -10.03
CA VAL A 53 22.22 -16.00 -10.24
C VAL A 53 20.79 -15.88 -10.74
N VAL A 54 20.35 -16.77 -11.64
CA VAL A 54 18.96 -16.81 -12.12
C VAL A 54 18.00 -17.11 -10.97
N ALA A 55 18.29 -18.11 -10.14
CA ALA A 55 17.47 -18.42 -8.98
C ALA A 55 17.46 -17.28 -7.93
N PHE A 56 18.62 -16.67 -7.68
CA PHE A 56 18.77 -15.52 -6.79
C PHE A 56 17.90 -14.35 -7.24
N THR A 57 17.99 -13.96 -8.50
CA THR A 57 17.21 -12.85 -9.07
C THR A 57 15.72 -13.13 -9.07
N LEU A 58 15.30 -14.38 -9.32
CA LEU A 58 13.90 -14.78 -9.25
C LEU A 58 13.35 -14.65 -7.82
N VAL A 59 14.11 -15.08 -6.81
CA VAL A 59 13.71 -14.96 -5.41
C VAL A 59 13.60 -13.49 -4.98
N THR A 60 14.58 -12.65 -5.30
CA THR A 60 14.55 -11.24 -4.87
C THR A 60 13.50 -10.42 -5.62
N THR A 61 13.25 -10.69 -6.91
CA THR A 61 12.19 -10.01 -7.69
C THR A 61 10.79 -10.44 -7.24
N SER A 62 10.57 -11.73 -6.98
CA SER A 62 9.29 -12.22 -6.45
C SER A 62 8.95 -11.59 -5.10
N HIS A 63 9.95 -11.45 -4.21
CA HIS A 63 9.77 -10.77 -2.93
C HIS A 63 9.40 -9.29 -3.09
N ARG A 64 10.06 -8.59 -4.02
CA ARG A 64 9.76 -7.19 -4.33
C ARG A 64 8.35 -7.01 -4.89
N LEU A 65 7.91 -7.92 -5.76
CA LEU A 65 6.53 -7.93 -6.29
C LEU A 65 5.51 -8.12 -5.15
N VAL A 66 5.74 -9.09 -4.26
CA VAL A 66 4.86 -9.30 -3.10
C VAL A 66 4.80 -8.06 -2.21
N ALA A 67 5.95 -7.45 -1.90
CA ALA A 67 6.01 -6.23 -1.11
C ALA A 67 5.27 -5.05 -1.78
N CYS A 68 5.33 -4.93 -3.11
CA CYS A 68 4.56 -3.93 -3.85
C CYS A 68 3.05 -4.19 -3.77
N THR A 69 2.60 -5.45 -3.91
CA THR A 69 1.18 -5.80 -3.81
C THR A 69 0.61 -5.61 -2.40
N GLU A 70 1.40 -5.86 -1.35
CA GLU A 70 1.01 -5.57 0.04
C GLU A 70 0.85 -4.06 0.28
N LEU A 71 1.74 -3.26 -0.32
CA LEU A 71 1.67 -1.81 -0.26
C LEU A 71 0.43 -1.27 -0.98
N GLU A 72 0.09 -1.81 -2.15
CA GLU A 72 -1.13 -1.47 -2.89
C GLU A 72 -2.40 -1.81 -2.10
N GLY A 73 -2.43 -2.97 -1.43
CA GLY A 73 -3.54 -3.37 -0.56
C GLY A 73 -3.72 -2.42 0.64
N LEU A 74 -2.63 -1.98 1.26
CA LEU A 74 -2.67 -0.98 2.33
C LEU A 74 -3.14 0.37 1.82
N LEU A 75 -2.63 0.82 0.67
CA LEU A 75 -3.03 2.09 0.05
C LEU A 75 -4.54 2.11 -0.24
N HIS A 76 -5.07 1.03 -0.82
CA HIS A 76 -6.51 0.90 -1.09
C HIS A 76 -7.35 0.93 0.19
N LYS A 77 -6.85 0.34 1.29
CA LYS A 77 -7.52 0.40 2.60
C LYS A 77 -7.59 1.81 3.15
N TYR A 78 -6.48 2.57 3.10
CA TYR A 78 -6.46 3.98 3.51
C TYR A 78 -7.35 4.85 2.62
N TRP A 79 -7.36 4.61 1.31
CA TRP A 79 -8.21 5.34 0.38
C TRP A 79 -9.69 5.09 0.64
N SER A 80 -10.09 3.85 0.90
CA SER A 80 -11.47 3.53 1.30
C SER A 80 -11.91 4.25 2.58
N ALA A 81 -11.04 4.32 3.59
CA ALA A 81 -11.33 5.03 4.83
C ALA A 81 -11.52 6.54 4.62
N ILE A 82 -10.75 7.15 3.71
CA ILE A 82 -10.89 8.57 3.36
C ILE A 82 -12.21 8.81 2.60
N TYR A 83 -12.62 7.90 1.71
CA TYR A 83 -13.92 7.97 1.05
C TYR A 83 -15.09 7.82 2.04
N ASP A 84 -15.00 6.93 3.02
CA ASP A 84 -16.05 6.78 4.05
C ASP A 84 -16.19 8.04 4.92
N VAL A 85 -15.07 8.62 5.36
CA VAL A 85 -15.09 9.87 6.16
C VAL A 85 -15.66 11.04 5.36
N SER A 86 -15.28 11.17 4.08
CA SER A 86 -15.83 12.22 3.22
C SER A 86 -17.32 12.02 2.92
N GLY A 87 -17.77 10.78 2.73
CA GLY A 87 -19.19 10.45 2.59
C GLY A 87 -20.00 10.78 3.85
N PHE A 88 -19.46 10.48 5.04
CA PHE A 88 -20.10 10.81 6.32
C PHE A 88 -20.24 12.32 6.52
N LEU A 89 -19.19 13.08 6.17
CA LEU A 89 -19.21 14.54 6.21
C LEU A 89 -20.27 15.13 5.25
N ALA A 90 -20.39 14.57 4.04
CA ALA A 90 -21.39 15.00 3.07
C ALA A 90 -22.83 14.74 3.54
N LEU A 91 -23.08 13.57 4.15
CA LEU A 91 -24.38 13.24 4.74
C LEU A 91 -24.73 14.17 5.90
N PHE A 92 -23.76 14.44 6.78
CA PHE A 92 -23.94 15.36 7.90
C PHE A 92 -24.31 16.77 7.42
N MET A 93 -23.56 17.31 6.45
CA MET A 93 -23.86 18.62 5.87
C MET A 93 -25.25 18.64 5.21
N SER A 94 -25.60 17.59 4.46
CA SER A 94 -26.92 17.47 3.82
C SER A 94 -28.07 17.44 4.84
N SER A 95 -27.88 16.77 5.98
CA SER A 95 -28.88 16.74 7.06
C SER A 95 -29.06 18.10 7.73
N LEU A 96 -27.98 18.87 7.90
CA LEU A 96 -28.06 20.24 8.42
C LEU A 96 -28.85 21.15 7.48
N TYR A 97 -28.56 21.08 6.18
CA TYR A 97 -29.33 21.84 5.17
C TYR A 97 -30.81 21.43 5.12
N ALA A 98 -31.12 20.14 5.23
CA ALA A 98 -32.50 19.66 5.29
C ALA A 98 -33.22 20.14 6.55
N GLY A 99 -32.52 20.16 7.70
CA GLY A 99 -33.04 20.70 8.96
C GLY A 99 -33.38 22.18 8.89
N GLU A 100 -32.48 22.98 8.32
CA GLU A 100 -32.71 24.42 8.07
C GLU A 100 -33.91 24.66 7.15
N LEU A 101 -34.03 23.89 6.06
CA LEU A 101 -35.19 23.96 5.16
C LEU A 101 -36.50 23.64 5.89
N LEU A 102 -36.53 22.57 6.68
CA LEU A 102 -37.70 22.20 7.48
C LEU A 102 -38.07 23.29 8.49
N PHE A 103 -37.08 23.89 9.14
CA PHE A 103 -37.31 25.00 10.08
C PHE A 103 -37.91 26.23 9.39
N ILE A 104 -37.41 26.58 8.20
CA ILE A 104 -37.95 27.67 7.39
C ILE A 104 -39.40 27.38 6.97
N PHE A 105 -39.69 26.17 6.48
CA PHE A 105 -41.04 25.77 6.09
C PHE A 105 -42.01 25.75 7.27
N ALA A 106 -41.60 25.22 8.42
CA ALA A 106 -42.40 25.20 9.65
C ALA A 106 -42.69 26.63 10.15
N ARG A 107 -41.69 27.52 10.13
CA ARG A 107 -41.90 28.92 10.49
C ARG A 107 -42.88 29.62 9.55
N ARG A 108 -42.80 29.32 8.24
CA ARG A 108 -43.69 29.90 7.23
C ARG A 108 -45.12 29.37 7.35
N SER A 109 -45.32 28.09 7.66
CA SER A 109 -46.65 27.51 7.88
C SER A 109 -47.32 28.09 9.13
N ILE A 110 -46.60 28.24 10.25
CA ILE A 110 -47.12 28.86 11.48
C ILE A 110 -47.53 30.32 11.22
N LEU A 111 -46.69 31.10 10.53
CA LEU A 111 -47.01 32.49 10.15
C LEU A 111 -48.23 32.60 9.21
N SER A 112 -48.42 31.61 8.32
CA SER A 112 -49.58 31.58 7.43
C SER A 112 -50.89 31.24 8.17
N GLN A 113 -50.83 30.35 9.17
CA GLN A 113 -51.99 30.02 10.02
C GLN A 113 -52.35 31.18 10.96
N ALA A 114 -51.36 31.88 11.52
CA ALA A 114 -51.61 33.05 12.37
C ALA A 114 -52.30 34.21 11.64
N ARG A 115 -52.17 34.31 10.31
CA ARG A 115 -52.87 35.31 9.47
C ARG A 115 -54.32 34.97 9.13
N GLN A 116 -54.77 33.75 9.42
CA GLN A 116 -56.14 33.29 9.12
C GLN A 116 -57.09 33.31 10.32
N LEU A 117 -56.63 33.68 11.52
CA LEU A 117 -57.55 33.96 12.63
C LEU A 117 -58.20 35.33 12.41
N PRO A 118 -59.54 35.43 12.31
CA PRO A 118 -60.22 36.72 12.42
C PRO A 118 -60.08 37.26 13.86
N PRO A 119 -60.14 38.59 14.04
CA PRO A 119 -60.05 39.25 15.35
C PRO A 119 -61.18 38.86 16.30
#